data_AF-A0A099P9G9-F1
#
_entry.id   AF-A0A099P9G9-F1
#
_cell.length_a   1.000
_cell.length_b   1.000
_cell.length_c   1.000
_cell.angle_alpha   90.00
_cell.angle_beta   90.00
_cell.angle_gamma   90.00
#
_symmetry.space_group_name_H-M   'P 1'
#
loop_
_entity.id
_entity.type
_entity.pdbx_description
1 polymer ?
#
loop_
_entity_poly.entity_id
_entity_poly.type
_entity_poly.pdbx_seq_one_letter_code
_entity_poly.pdbx_strand_id
1 'polypeptide(L)'
;MIKRLQRTTRITASILFFSLSSWSFADTSITHGIAMHGDLKYPADFTHFDYVNPDAPKGGRVVQSAVGSSFDSFNPFIVKGTPAEGIGLLYDSLTTKSDDEPFSVYGQLAKSITLPDDRSWIE
;
A
#
# COMPACT_ATOMS: atom_id res chain seq x y z
N MET A 1 25.18 -30.25 71.92
CA MET A 1 23.87 -29.83 72.47
C MET A 1 23.84 -28.30 72.48
N ILE A 2 22.71 -27.69 72.13
CA ILE A 2 22.34 -26.23 72.23
C ILE A 2 22.28 -25.44 70.91
N LYS A 3 21.04 -25.48 70.36
CA LYS A 3 20.18 -24.41 69.77
C LYS A 3 20.61 -23.54 68.58
N ARG A 4 19.89 -23.79 67.48
CA ARG A 4 19.41 -22.87 66.43
C ARG A 4 19.31 -21.39 66.85
N LEU A 5 19.74 -20.48 65.96
CA LEU A 5 19.02 -19.22 65.71
C LEU A 5 19.26 -18.74 64.27
N GLN A 6 18.23 -18.87 63.43
CA GLN A 6 18.14 -18.22 62.12
C GLN A 6 17.77 -16.74 62.34
N ARG A 7 18.56 -15.83 61.75
CA ARG A 7 18.34 -14.37 61.60
C ARG A 7 19.54 -13.92 60.76
N THR A 8 19.45 -13.50 59.51
CA THR A 8 18.62 -12.41 58.97
C THR A 8 18.58 -12.52 57.44
N THR A 9 17.37 -12.60 56.89
CA THR A 9 17.08 -12.47 55.46
C THR A 9 16.81 -11.00 55.13
N ARG A 10 17.08 -10.60 53.87
CA ARG A 10 16.47 -9.48 53.11
C ARG A 10 17.18 -8.12 53.10
N ILE A 11 18.32 -7.97 52.41
CA ILE A 11 18.64 -6.72 51.69
C ILE A 11 19.58 -7.09 50.52
N THR A 12 19.06 -7.12 49.28
CA THR A 12 19.76 -6.96 47.97
C THR A 12 19.03 -7.72 46.84
N ALA A 13 17.76 -7.42 46.60
CA ALA A 13 17.04 -7.99 45.44
C ALA A 13 15.89 -7.08 44.96
N SER A 14 16.13 -5.78 44.80
CA SER A 14 15.08 -4.85 44.34
C SER A 14 15.53 -3.84 43.29
N ILE A 15 16.68 -4.04 42.65
CA ILE A 15 17.13 -3.20 41.52
C ILE A 15 17.60 -4.12 40.39
N LEU A 16 16.68 -4.89 39.79
CA LEU A 16 16.90 -5.50 38.47
C LEU A 16 15.58 -6.04 37.86
N PHE A 17 14.54 -5.22 37.83
CA PHE A 17 13.35 -5.48 37.02
C PHE A 17 12.99 -4.22 36.22
N PHE A 18 14.00 -3.62 35.59
CA PHE A 18 13.73 -2.68 34.51
C PHE A 18 13.34 -3.54 33.30
N SER A 19 12.03 -3.75 33.18
CA SER A 19 11.38 -4.40 32.06
C SER A 19 12.01 -3.92 30.74
N LEU A 20 12.71 -4.82 30.03
CA LEU A 20 13.02 -4.62 28.62
C LEU A 20 11.70 -4.76 27.85
N SER A 21 10.87 -3.73 27.89
CA SER A 21 9.87 -3.50 26.86
C SER A 21 10.64 -3.19 25.59
N SER A 22 10.98 -4.24 24.86
CA SER A 22 11.50 -4.15 23.51
C SER A 22 10.38 -3.56 22.66
N TRP A 23 10.55 -2.31 22.25
CA TRP A 23 9.74 -1.74 21.20
C TRP A 23 10.01 -2.57 19.94
N SER A 24 9.04 -3.39 19.54
CA SER A 24 9.07 -4.02 18.23
C SER A 24 8.76 -2.92 17.22
N PHE A 25 9.76 -2.51 16.46
CA PHE A 25 9.50 -1.77 15.23
C PHE A 25 8.93 -2.77 14.23
N ALA A 26 7.88 -2.40 13.52
CA ALA A 26 7.39 -3.21 12.42
C ALA A 26 8.44 -3.18 11.31
N ASP A 27 8.83 -4.35 10.78
CA ASP A 27 9.69 -4.40 9.60
C ASP A 27 8.96 -3.72 8.45
N THR A 28 9.66 -2.82 7.77
CA THR A 28 9.12 -2.05 6.65
C THR A 28 9.75 -2.54 5.36
N SER A 29 8.93 -2.80 4.36
CA SER A 29 9.40 -3.13 3.02
C SER A 29 9.21 -1.94 2.09
N ILE A 30 10.25 -1.58 1.35
CA ILE A 30 10.15 -0.64 0.23
C ILE A 30 9.87 -1.49 -1.02
N THR A 31 8.72 -1.27 -1.64
CA THR A 31 8.24 -2.06 -2.78
C THR A 31 7.78 -1.16 -3.94
N HIS A 32 7.79 -1.68 -5.17
CA HIS A 32 7.27 -1.00 -6.37
C HIS A 32 5.75 -1.18 -6.56
N GLY A 33 5.12 -2.01 -5.72
CA GLY A 33 3.69 -2.29 -5.77
C GLY A 33 3.19 -3.01 -4.53
N ILE A 34 1.89 -3.17 -4.40
CA ILE A 34 1.26 -3.94 -3.32
C ILE A 34 0.25 -4.91 -3.92
N ALA A 35 0.37 -6.19 -3.57
CA ALA A 35 -0.69 -7.17 -3.74
C ALA A 35 -1.54 -7.23 -2.46
N MET A 36 -2.85 -7.36 -2.59
CA MET A 36 -3.72 -7.60 -1.44
C MET A 36 -3.33 -8.92 -0.75
N HIS A 37 -3.03 -9.94 -1.54
CA HIS A 37 -2.58 -11.25 -1.09
C HIS A 37 -1.49 -11.78 -2.01
N GLY A 38 -0.53 -12.51 -1.43
CA GLY A 38 0.57 -13.12 -2.16
C GLY A 38 1.59 -12.11 -2.69
N ASP A 39 2.34 -12.56 -3.69
CA ASP A 39 3.40 -11.78 -4.33
C ASP A 39 2.88 -11.09 -5.59
N LEU A 40 3.56 -10.01 -5.98
CA LEU A 40 3.32 -9.33 -7.26
C LEU A 40 3.72 -10.23 -8.43
N LYS A 41 2.91 -10.24 -9.49
CA LYS A 41 3.27 -10.93 -10.74
C LYS A 41 4.49 -10.29 -11.42
N TYR A 42 4.54 -8.96 -11.48
CA TYR A 42 5.57 -8.24 -12.23
C TYR A 42 6.76 -7.86 -11.32
N PRO A 43 8.00 -8.16 -11.73
CA PRO A 43 9.20 -7.80 -10.97
C PRO A 43 9.43 -6.29 -10.98
N ALA A 44 10.30 -5.77 -10.11
CA ALA A 44 10.51 -4.32 -9.95
C ALA A 44 11.07 -3.60 -11.20
N ASP A 45 11.69 -4.34 -12.12
CA ASP A 45 12.31 -3.83 -13.35
C ASP A 45 11.45 -4.05 -14.61
N PHE A 46 10.20 -4.50 -14.45
CA PHE A 46 9.29 -4.66 -15.57
C PHE A 46 9.03 -3.34 -16.30
N THR A 47 8.91 -3.39 -17.63
CA THR A 47 8.76 -2.20 -18.47
C THR A 47 7.32 -1.94 -18.90
N HIS A 48 6.48 -2.96 -18.91
CA HIS A 48 5.06 -2.90 -19.28
C HIS A 48 4.32 -4.12 -18.73
N PHE A 49 3.00 -4.03 -18.59
CA PHE A 49 2.17 -5.21 -18.34
C PHE A 49 2.15 -6.15 -19.56
N ASP A 50 1.94 -7.44 -19.35
CA ASP A 50 1.95 -8.48 -20.40
C ASP A 50 0.85 -8.26 -21.45
N TYR A 51 -0.24 -7.62 -21.06
CA TYR A 51 -1.38 -7.31 -21.94
C TYR A 51 -1.20 -6.03 -22.75
N VAL A 52 -0.04 -5.35 -22.64
CA VAL A 52 0.28 -4.14 -23.39
C VAL A 52 1.10 -4.50 -24.64
N ASN A 53 0.71 -3.93 -25.78
CA ASN A 53 1.57 -3.92 -26.97
C ASN A 53 2.56 -2.73 -26.88
N PRO A 54 3.86 -2.93 -26.61
CA PRO A 54 4.83 -1.84 -26.52
C PRO A 54 5.01 -1.10 -27.85
N ASP A 55 4.82 -1.80 -28.98
CA ASP A 55 4.95 -1.29 -30.34
C ASP A 55 3.65 -0.66 -30.87
N ALA A 56 2.68 -0.36 -30.00
CA ALA A 56 1.41 0.25 -30.40
C ALA A 56 1.66 1.57 -31.16
N PRO A 57 1.13 1.71 -32.41
CA PRO A 57 1.27 2.93 -33.19
C PRO A 57 0.79 4.14 -32.41
N LYS A 58 1.57 5.23 -32.43
CA LYS A 58 1.23 6.48 -31.74
C LYS A 58 0.50 7.43 -32.70
N GLY A 59 -0.57 8.06 -32.22
CA GLY A 59 -1.38 9.02 -32.97
C GLY A 59 -2.72 8.46 -33.45
N GLY A 60 -3.39 9.22 -34.32
CA GLY A 60 -4.75 8.92 -34.80
C GLY A 60 -5.84 9.55 -33.92
N ARG A 61 -7.10 9.24 -34.25
CA ARG A 61 -8.29 9.73 -33.52
C ARG A 61 -9.23 8.57 -33.22
N VAL A 62 -9.49 8.34 -31.93
CA VAL A 62 -10.53 7.43 -31.47
C VAL A 62 -11.80 8.25 -31.22
N VAL A 63 -12.93 7.81 -31.77
CA VAL A 63 -14.26 8.40 -31.51
C VAL A 63 -15.08 7.35 -30.80
N GLN A 64 -15.49 7.64 -29.57
CA GLN A 64 -16.33 6.76 -28.76
C GLN A 64 -17.68 7.42 -28.53
N SER A 65 -18.74 6.61 -28.54
CA SER A 65 -20.07 7.01 -28.11
C SER A 65 -20.11 7.00 -26.59
N ALA A 66 -20.69 8.03 -25.98
CA ALA A 66 -20.94 8.01 -24.53
C ALA A 66 -22.22 7.22 -24.23
N VAL A 67 -22.17 6.27 -23.28
CA VAL A 67 -23.30 5.41 -22.92
C VAL A 67 -24.00 5.97 -21.68
N GLY A 68 -25.09 6.71 -21.89
CA GLY A 68 -25.88 7.33 -20.82
C GLY A 68 -26.60 8.60 -21.27
N SER A 69 -27.24 9.29 -20.32
CA SER A 69 -27.76 10.65 -20.49
C SER A 69 -26.63 11.66 -20.73
N SER A 70 -26.97 12.89 -21.17
CA SER A 70 -26.02 14.02 -21.23
C SER A 70 -25.28 14.24 -19.90
N PHE A 71 -24.08 14.83 -19.95
CA PHE A 71 -23.38 15.31 -18.76
C PHE A 71 -23.82 16.74 -18.41
N ASP A 72 -23.62 17.13 -17.15
CA ASP A 72 -23.82 18.49 -16.64
C ASP A 72 -22.64 19.01 -15.78
N SER A 73 -21.61 18.19 -15.57
CA SER A 73 -20.42 18.51 -14.78
C SER A 73 -19.13 17.95 -15.39
N PHE A 74 -18.02 18.66 -15.16
CA PHE A 74 -16.65 18.19 -15.44
C PHE A 74 -15.88 17.79 -14.17
N ASN A 75 -16.52 17.83 -13.01
CA ASN A 75 -15.93 17.36 -11.76
C ASN A 75 -16.47 15.94 -11.44
N PRO A 76 -15.66 14.87 -11.54
CA PRO A 76 -16.11 13.50 -11.27
C PRO A 76 -16.22 13.16 -9.78
N PHE A 77 -15.85 14.06 -8.87
CA PHE A 77 -15.74 13.77 -7.43
C PHE A 77 -16.91 14.32 -6.60
N ILE A 78 -17.98 14.79 -7.25
CA ILE A 78 -19.17 15.36 -6.60
C ILE A 78 -20.29 14.32 -6.45
N VAL A 79 -21.09 14.46 -5.40
CA VAL A 79 -22.21 13.54 -5.11
C VAL A 79 -23.42 13.76 -6.04
N LYS A 80 -23.60 14.99 -6.55
CA LYS A 80 -24.72 15.37 -7.42
C LYS A 80 -24.25 15.91 -8.76
N GLY A 81 -24.93 15.52 -9.83
CA GLY A 81 -24.57 15.84 -11.20
C GLY A 81 -24.10 14.58 -11.94
N THR A 82 -24.02 14.67 -13.27
CA THR A 82 -23.55 13.60 -14.15
C THR A 82 -22.22 14.04 -14.76
N PRO A 83 -21.09 13.41 -14.37
CA PRO A 83 -19.78 13.76 -14.93
C PRO A 83 -19.66 13.32 -16.40
N ALA A 84 -18.90 14.08 -17.18
CA ALA A 84 -18.59 13.71 -18.56
C ALA A 84 -17.86 12.37 -18.66
N GLU A 85 -18.25 11.51 -19.60
CA GLU A 85 -17.56 10.25 -19.86
C GLU A 85 -16.11 10.49 -20.32
N GLY A 86 -15.18 9.66 -19.84
CA GLY A 86 -13.75 9.81 -20.14
C GLY A 86 -13.03 10.91 -19.34
N ILE A 87 -13.73 11.71 -18.51
CA ILE A 87 -13.11 12.78 -17.72
C ILE A 87 -12.01 12.27 -16.77
N GLY A 88 -12.08 10.99 -16.37
CA GLY A 88 -11.07 10.33 -15.56
C GLY A 88 -9.68 10.30 -16.20
N LEU A 89 -9.58 10.37 -17.54
CA LEU A 89 -8.29 10.37 -18.26
C LEU A 89 -7.45 11.64 -18.01
N LEU A 90 -8.03 12.67 -17.38
CA LEU A 90 -7.32 13.90 -17.01
C LEU A 90 -6.64 13.81 -15.63
N TYR A 91 -6.91 12.75 -14.86
CA TYR A 91 -6.43 12.58 -13.50
C TYR A 91 -5.57 11.33 -13.39
N ASP A 92 -4.55 11.40 -12.54
CA ASP A 92 -3.69 10.27 -12.21
C ASP A 92 -3.82 9.91 -10.72
N SER A 93 -3.60 8.63 -10.41
CA SER A 93 -3.50 8.10 -9.04
C SER A 93 -2.04 7.84 -8.64
N LEU A 94 -1.81 7.64 -7.35
CA LEU A 94 -0.48 7.26 -6.85
C LEU A 94 -0.01 5.93 -7.44
N THR A 95 -0.94 4.99 -7.58
CA THR A 95 -0.70 3.66 -8.10
C THR A 95 -1.70 3.33 -9.20
N THR A 96 -1.36 2.39 -10.06
CA THR A 96 -2.25 1.85 -11.09
C THR A 96 -2.50 0.36 -10.85
N LYS A 97 -3.72 -0.11 -11.11
CA LYS A 97 -4.09 -1.51 -10.95
C LYS A 97 -3.65 -2.32 -12.18
N SER A 98 -3.18 -3.56 -11.96
CA SER A 98 -3.01 -4.52 -13.05
C SER A 98 -4.33 -5.22 -13.36
N ASP A 99 -4.69 -5.30 -14.64
CA ASP A 99 -5.96 -5.91 -15.09
C ASP A 99 -5.89 -7.44 -15.15
N ASP A 100 -4.69 -8.02 -15.10
CA ASP A 100 -4.44 -9.46 -15.15
C ASP A 100 -4.03 -10.05 -13.78
N GLU A 101 -4.21 -9.28 -12.71
CA GLU A 101 -4.06 -9.73 -11.33
C GLU A 101 -5.34 -9.46 -10.52
N PRO A 102 -5.66 -10.29 -9.51
CA PRO A 102 -6.91 -10.13 -8.76
C PRO A 102 -7.01 -8.77 -8.06
N PHE A 103 -5.97 -8.41 -7.29
CA PHE A 103 -5.91 -7.18 -6.53
C PHE A 103 -4.47 -6.77 -6.25
N SER A 104 -3.77 -6.36 -7.31
CA SER A 104 -2.42 -5.82 -7.24
C SER A 104 -2.36 -4.43 -7.86
N VAL A 105 -1.57 -3.55 -7.25
CA VAL A 105 -1.30 -2.21 -7.76
C VAL A 105 0.20 -1.96 -7.84
N TYR A 106 0.62 -1.21 -8.85
CA TYR A 106 2.01 -0.83 -9.11
C TYR A 106 2.15 0.69 -9.07
N GLY A 107 3.35 1.18 -8.76
CA GLY A 107 3.65 2.62 -8.74
C GLY A 107 3.28 3.29 -10.07
N GLN A 108 2.55 4.41 -9.99
CA GLN A 108 2.25 5.30 -11.10
C GLN A 108 2.91 6.65 -10.84
N LEU A 109 2.23 7.58 -10.14
CA LEU A 109 2.87 8.80 -9.66
C LEU A 109 3.83 8.51 -8.49
N ALA A 110 3.49 7.52 -7.66
CA ALA A 110 4.36 7.07 -6.58
C ALA A 110 5.51 6.22 -7.13
N LYS A 111 6.74 6.62 -6.82
CA LYS A 111 7.95 5.88 -7.22
C LYS A 111 8.12 4.57 -6.45
N SER A 112 7.74 4.57 -5.19
CA SER A 112 7.89 3.46 -4.26
C SER A 112 6.81 3.55 -3.20
N ILE A 113 6.57 2.43 -2.51
CA ILE A 113 5.62 2.33 -1.41
C ILE A 113 6.35 1.70 -0.23
N THR A 114 6.24 2.32 0.94
CA THR A 114 6.77 1.78 2.19
C THR A 114 5.61 1.44 3.11
N LEU A 115 5.58 0.20 3.59
CA LEU A 115 4.48 -0.31 4.41
C LEU A 115 5.01 -1.37 5.40
N PRO A 116 4.58 -1.32 6.68
CA PRO A 116 4.83 -2.37 7.65
C PRO A 116 3.96 -3.62 7.40
N ASP A 117 4.38 -4.78 7.90
CA ASP A 117 3.63 -6.05 7.74
C ASP A 117 2.17 -5.98 8.24
N ASP A 118 1.92 -5.18 9.28
CA ASP A 118 0.59 -4.98 9.88
C ASP A 118 -0.27 -3.96 9.13
N ARG A 119 0.28 -3.31 8.09
CA ARG A 119 -0.36 -2.27 7.28
C ARG A 119 -0.88 -1.06 8.08
N SER A 120 -0.29 -0.78 9.25
CA SER A 120 -0.70 0.30 10.13
C SER A 120 -0.52 1.71 9.55
N TRP A 121 0.36 1.87 8.57
CA TRP A 121 0.59 3.11 7.82
C TRP A 121 1.12 2.81 6.42
N ILE A 122 1.18 3.84 5.57
CA ILE A 122 1.73 3.76 4.22
C ILE A 122 2.37 5.12 3.85
N GLU A 123 3.56 5.08 3.24
CA GLU A 123 4.29 6.24 2.70
C GLU A 123 4.72 6.01 1.25
#